data_AF-A0A9W8Q5C2-F1
#
_entry.id   AF-A0A9W8Q5C2-F1
#
_cell.length_a   1.000
_cell.length_b   1.000
_cell.length_c   1.000
_cell.angle_alpha   90.00
_cell.angle_beta   90.00
_cell.angle_gamma   90.00
#
_symmetry.space_group_name_H-M   'P 1'
#
loop_
_entity.id
_entity.type
_entity.pdbx_description
1 polymer ?
#
loop_
_entity_poly.entity_id
_entity_poly.type
_entity_poly.pdbx_seq_one_letter_code
_entity_poly.pdbx_strand_id
1 'polypeptide(L)'
;MADVVQIVDGFSLTNRWLLYTSFMLAPAQFLGGVANNCPSNIGFLAYNWYTQVQWYFACQNRELHALSLLPVHFNFIYAFSYLGGITSGNIFMGVFLGLGTAGVMILNNVSAWIAWQSNQPEGFGVYEFFFFGWRKLSPGWHKFIMVWMIGDSFTALLCIVIAISVSIYVARLDEDEDLPEVFGEVGWMSPAAQVQALRYPAIVVGAALMLVFGWPVIMWTELIVARNHIRSDTDWVAVWLFVAQVVTMVVPSCGTTLGCFRGAARATL
;
A
#
# COMPACT_ATOMS: atom_id res chain seq x y z
N MET A 1 -2.79 -33.50 18.15
CA MET A 1 -1.94 -32.33 17.89
C MET A 1 -2.40 -31.80 16.54
N ALA A 2 -2.73 -30.51 16.42
CA ALA A 2 -3.04 -29.95 15.11
C ALA A 2 -1.73 -29.86 14.33
N ASP A 3 -1.68 -30.41 13.13
CA ASP A 3 -0.50 -30.36 12.28
C ASP A 3 -0.24 -28.91 11.87
N VAL A 4 1.01 -28.49 12.01
CA VAL A 4 1.45 -27.14 11.63
C VAL A 4 1.52 -27.07 10.11
N VAL A 5 0.88 -26.06 9.51
CA VAL A 5 0.93 -25.85 8.06
C VAL A 5 2.04 -24.87 7.75
N GLN A 6 3.16 -25.38 7.21
CA GLN A 6 4.22 -24.54 6.69
C GLN A 6 3.85 -24.04 5.28
N ILE A 7 3.98 -22.75 5.06
CA ILE A 7 3.79 -22.08 3.77
C ILE A 7 5.08 -21.34 3.37
N VAL A 8 5.06 -20.72 2.19
CA VAL A 8 6.15 -19.87 1.69
C VAL A 8 6.54 -18.76 2.68
N ASP A 9 7.77 -18.28 2.58
CA ASP A 9 8.32 -17.19 3.38
C ASP A 9 7.56 -15.87 3.17
N GLY A 10 7.72 -14.94 4.12
CA GLY A 10 7.14 -13.60 4.00
C GLY A 10 5.78 -13.43 4.67
N PHE A 11 5.29 -14.46 5.37
CA PHE A 11 4.09 -14.44 6.20
C PHE A 11 4.37 -14.59 7.69
N SER A 12 5.64 -14.55 8.09
CA SER A 12 6.03 -14.54 9.49
C SER A 12 5.39 -13.35 10.25
N LEU A 13 5.34 -13.44 11.58
CA LEU A 13 4.84 -12.33 12.41
C LEU A 13 5.52 -11.00 12.06
N THR A 14 6.84 -11.04 11.86
CA THR A 14 7.62 -9.87 11.45
C THR A 14 7.11 -9.28 10.15
N ASN A 15 6.97 -10.08 9.09
CA ASN A 15 6.53 -9.58 7.79
C ASN A 15 5.09 -9.03 7.82
N ARG A 16 4.20 -9.65 8.59
CA ARG A 16 2.83 -9.12 8.78
C ARG A 16 2.83 -7.77 9.49
N TRP A 17 3.67 -7.61 10.52
CA TRP A 17 3.84 -6.32 11.20
C TRP A 17 4.40 -5.24 10.26
N LEU A 18 5.35 -5.58 9.39
CA LEU A 18 5.86 -4.65 8.38
C LEU A 18 4.76 -4.22 7.40
N LEU A 19 3.93 -5.17 6.97
CA LEU A 19 2.80 -4.91 6.10
C LEU A 19 1.79 -3.95 6.75
N TYR A 20 1.43 -4.18 8.02
CA TYR A 20 0.53 -3.30 8.77
C TYR A 20 1.13 -1.91 9.01
N THR A 21 2.43 -1.86 9.32
CA THR A 21 3.14 -0.60 9.54
C THR A 21 3.25 0.19 8.24
N SER A 22 3.60 -0.45 7.12
CA SER A 22 3.66 0.22 5.81
C SER A 22 2.31 0.81 5.41
N PHE A 23 1.23 0.08 5.68
CA PHE A 23 -0.13 0.56 5.50
C PHE A 23 -0.44 1.80 6.36
N MET A 24 -0.07 1.81 7.64
CA MET A 24 -0.23 2.98 8.52
C MET A 24 0.64 4.18 8.13
N LEU A 25 1.79 3.94 7.50
CA LEU A 25 2.73 4.98 7.05
C LEU A 25 2.34 5.60 5.70
N ALA A 26 1.38 5.05 4.97
CA ALA A 26 0.98 5.57 3.66
C ALA A 26 0.61 7.08 3.64
N PRO A 27 -0.09 7.65 4.65
CA PRO A 27 -0.34 9.09 4.70
C PRO A 27 0.93 9.93 4.88
N ALA A 28 1.89 9.44 5.68
CA ALA A 28 3.19 10.08 5.83
C ALA A 28 4.00 10.01 4.54
N GLN A 29 3.93 8.89 3.83
CA GLN A 29 4.54 8.72 2.52
C GLN A 29 3.95 9.72 1.51
N PHE A 30 2.62 9.86 1.50
CA PHE A 30 1.92 10.77 0.61
C PHE A 30 2.37 12.22 0.85
N LEU A 31 2.27 12.68 2.09
CA LEU A 31 2.60 14.04 2.48
C LEU A 31 4.10 14.35 2.31
N GLY A 32 4.97 13.37 2.54
CA GLY A 32 6.42 13.53 2.38
C GLY A 32 6.88 13.68 0.92
N GLY A 33 6.08 13.21 -0.04
CA GLY A 33 6.37 13.36 -1.47
C GLY A 33 5.76 14.61 -2.12
N VAL A 34 4.82 15.30 -1.48
CA VAL A 34 4.23 16.54 -2.02
C VAL A 34 5.31 17.61 -2.16
N ALA A 35 5.48 18.14 -3.36
CA ALA A 35 6.50 19.15 -3.73
C ALA A 35 7.96 18.77 -3.40
N ASN A 36 8.24 17.50 -3.08
CA ASN A 36 9.57 17.02 -2.77
C ASN A 36 10.20 16.30 -3.98
N ASN A 37 11.31 16.81 -4.49
CA ASN A 37 12.04 16.22 -5.61
C ASN A 37 12.89 15.00 -5.24
N CYS A 38 12.93 14.63 -3.96
CA CYS A 38 13.65 13.45 -3.53
C CYS A 38 12.91 12.18 -3.94
N PRO A 39 13.64 11.09 -4.25
CA PRO A 39 13.04 9.79 -4.56
C PRO A 39 12.45 9.09 -3.32
N SER A 40 11.86 9.82 -2.37
CA SER A 40 11.38 9.30 -1.09
C SER A 40 10.35 8.19 -1.24
N ASN A 41 9.58 8.22 -2.33
CA ASN A 41 8.51 7.27 -2.63
C ASN A 41 8.97 6.06 -3.47
N ILE A 42 10.20 6.04 -3.98
CA ILE A 42 10.73 4.87 -4.72
C ILE A 42 10.89 3.67 -3.78
N GLY A 43 11.35 3.88 -2.54
CA GLY A 43 11.48 2.81 -1.55
C GLY A 43 10.12 2.16 -1.25
N PHE A 44 9.08 2.98 -1.08
CA PHE A 44 7.71 2.52 -0.89
C PHE A 44 7.22 1.71 -2.11
N LEU A 45 7.44 2.23 -3.32
CA LEU A 45 7.05 1.53 -4.54
C LEU A 45 7.79 0.19 -4.69
N ALA A 46 9.09 0.15 -4.40
CA ALA A 46 9.90 -1.06 -4.48
C ALA A 46 9.46 -2.12 -3.46
N TYR A 47 9.19 -1.73 -2.20
CA TYR A 47 8.66 -2.62 -1.18
C TYR A 47 7.32 -3.24 -1.60
N ASN A 48 6.40 -2.42 -2.12
CA ASN A 48 5.08 -2.89 -2.57
C ASN A 48 5.18 -3.79 -3.80
N TRP A 49 6.04 -3.47 -4.78
CA TRP A 49 6.27 -4.36 -5.91
C TRP A 49 6.84 -5.70 -5.48
N TYR A 50 7.87 -5.69 -4.63
CA TYR A 50 8.49 -6.92 -4.16
C TYR A 50 7.48 -7.81 -3.44
N THR A 51 6.76 -7.27 -2.46
CA THR A 51 5.76 -8.03 -1.72
C THR A 51 4.65 -8.53 -2.64
N GLN A 52 4.15 -7.70 -3.57
CA GLN A 52 3.10 -8.09 -4.49
C GLN A 52 3.53 -9.18 -5.49
N VAL A 53 4.80 -9.18 -5.91
CA VAL A 53 5.39 -10.23 -6.75
C VAL A 53 5.51 -11.55 -5.96
N GLN A 54 5.93 -11.50 -4.69
CA GLN A 54 5.96 -12.70 -3.84
C GLN A 54 4.56 -13.30 -3.68
N TRP A 55 3.56 -12.45 -3.43
CA TRP A 55 2.14 -12.85 -3.38
C TRP A 55 1.68 -13.49 -4.68
N TYR A 56 2.02 -12.89 -5.82
CA TYR A 56 1.65 -13.42 -7.13
C TYR A 56 2.21 -14.83 -7.36
N PHE A 57 3.50 -15.04 -7.06
CA PHE A 57 4.12 -16.36 -7.19
C PHE A 57 3.52 -17.38 -6.22
N ALA A 58 3.28 -16.99 -4.97
CA ALA A 58 2.65 -17.85 -3.99
C ALA A 58 1.23 -18.29 -4.43
N CYS A 59 0.45 -17.37 -5.02
CA CYS A 59 -0.85 -17.70 -5.62
C CYS A 59 -0.72 -18.65 -6.81
N GLN A 60 0.22 -18.38 -7.73
CA GLN A 60 0.44 -19.20 -8.92
C GLN A 60 0.85 -20.63 -8.57
N ASN A 61 1.75 -20.77 -7.60
CA ASN A 61 2.30 -22.05 -7.16
C ASN A 61 1.39 -22.78 -6.14
N ARG A 62 0.30 -22.15 -5.71
CA ARG A 62 -0.66 -22.68 -4.72
C ARG A 62 -0.04 -22.95 -3.34
N GLU A 63 0.85 -22.05 -2.91
CA GLU A 63 1.65 -22.21 -1.68
C GLU A 63 1.04 -21.46 -0.47
N LEU A 64 -0.18 -20.93 -0.61
CA LEU A 64 -0.79 -20.05 0.39
C LEU A 64 -1.69 -20.77 1.41
N HIS A 65 -2.15 -21.99 1.11
CA HIS A 65 -3.15 -22.68 1.92
C HIS A 65 -4.36 -21.74 2.21
N ALA A 66 -4.84 -21.70 3.45
CA ALA A 66 -5.93 -20.82 3.90
C ALA A 66 -5.60 -19.30 3.80
N LEU A 67 -4.33 -18.89 3.62
CA LEU A 67 -4.02 -17.49 3.31
C LEU A 67 -4.57 -17.06 1.95
N SER A 68 -4.92 -17.99 1.05
CA SER A 68 -5.60 -17.68 -0.22
C SER A 68 -6.95 -16.97 -0.06
N LEU A 69 -7.49 -16.90 1.17
CA LEU A 69 -8.68 -16.13 1.50
C LEU A 69 -8.38 -14.64 1.75
N LEU A 70 -7.12 -14.28 2.02
CA LEU A 70 -6.72 -12.91 2.32
C LEU A 70 -6.55 -11.98 1.11
N PRO A 71 -6.07 -12.43 -0.07
CA PRO A 71 -5.93 -11.57 -1.25
C PRO A 71 -7.19 -10.77 -1.59
N VAL A 72 -8.37 -11.32 -1.32
CA VAL A 72 -9.67 -10.64 -1.47
C VAL A 72 -9.70 -9.37 -0.61
N HIS A 73 -9.37 -9.50 0.68
CA HIS A 73 -9.40 -8.38 1.61
C HIS A 73 -8.28 -7.37 1.35
N PHE A 74 -7.13 -7.86 0.88
CA PHE A 74 -5.99 -7.02 0.52
C PHE A 74 -6.21 -6.22 -0.76
N ASN A 75 -7.01 -6.70 -1.70
CA ASN A 75 -7.31 -5.99 -2.94
C ASN A 75 -8.03 -4.67 -2.70
N PHE A 76 -9.03 -4.68 -1.80
CA PHE A 76 -9.74 -3.47 -1.41
C PHE A 76 -8.87 -2.49 -0.63
N ILE A 77 -8.19 -2.97 0.43
CA ILE A 77 -7.53 -2.09 1.40
C ILE A 77 -6.17 -1.60 0.93
N TYR A 78 -5.42 -2.43 0.19
CA TYR A 78 -4.12 -2.01 -0.32
C TYR A 78 -4.21 -1.08 -1.53
N ALA A 79 -5.33 -1.08 -2.26
CA ALA A 79 -5.58 -0.04 -3.25
C ALA A 79 -5.50 1.37 -2.62
N PHE A 80 -5.96 1.57 -1.39
CA PHE A 80 -5.85 2.86 -0.72
C PHE A 80 -4.43 3.14 -0.21
N SER A 81 -3.75 2.17 0.39
CA SER A 81 -2.37 2.41 0.87
C SER A 81 -1.37 2.63 -0.25
N TYR A 82 -1.55 1.98 -1.41
CA TYR A 82 -0.65 2.17 -2.54
C TYR A 82 -0.69 3.61 -3.08
N LEU A 83 -1.81 4.32 -2.91
CA LEU A 83 -1.89 5.75 -3.22
C LEU A 83 -0.91 6.59 -2.38
N GLY A 84 -0.48 6.11 -1.21
CA GLY A 84 0.51 6.79 -0.39
C GLY A 84 1.84 7.07 -1.10
N GLY A 85 2.22 6.24 -2.08
CA GLY A 85 3.50 6.34 -2.78
C GLY A 85 3.50 7.15 -4.07
N ILE A 86 2.40 7.84 -4.43
CA ILE A 86 2.27 8.41 -5.78
C ILE A 86 2.81 9.84 -5.92
N THR A 87 3.13 10.49 -4.81
CA THR A 87 3.49 11.92 -4.78
C THR A 87 4.96 12.17 -5.08
N SER A 88 5.26 13.27 -5.75
CA SER A 88 6.61 13.72 -6.10
C SER A 88 6.57 15.18 -6.51
N GLY A 89 7.64 15.94 -6.30
CA GLY A 89 7.81 17.30 -6.83
C GLY A 89 8.27 17.38 -8.30
N ASN A 90 8.50 16.23 -8.95
CA ASN A 90 8.96 16.11 -10.33
C ASN A 90 7.96 15.30 -11.16
N ILE A 91 7.56 15.83 -12.33
CA ILE A 91 6.58 15.20 -13.24
C ILE A 91 7.00 13.83 -13.77
N PHE A 92 8.27 13.63 -14.15
CA PHE A 92 8.75 12.33 -14.62
C PHE A 92 8.66 11.29 -13.53
N MET A 93 9.04 11.67 -12.31
CA MET A 93 8.94 10.82 -11.14
C MET A 93 7.48 10.60 -10.73
N GLY A 94 6.62 11.61 -10.80
CA GLY A 94 5.18 11.49 -10.55
C GLY A 94 4.53 10.50 -11.51
N VAL A 95 4.78 10.61 -12.81
CA VAL A 95 4.30 9.65 -13.82
C VAL A 95 4.83 8.25 -13.54
N PHE A 96 6.12 8.10 -13.22
CA PHE A 96 6.71 6.81 -12.88
C PHE A 96 6.05 6.18 -11.65
N LEU A 97 5.87 6.95 -10.57
CA LEU A 97 5.24 6.48 -9.34
C LEU A 97 3.76 6.15 -9.56
N GLY A 98 3.01 6.99 -10.28
CA GLY A 98 1.61 6.75 -10.62
C GLY A 98 1.40 5.48 -11.43
N LEU A 99 2.19 5.28 -12.50
CA LEU A 99 2.14 4.07 -13.32
C LEU A 99 2.64 2.84 -12.56
N GLY A 100 3.72 2.99 -11.79
CA GLY A 100 4.26 1.93 -10.96
C GLY A 100 3.23 1.43 -9.94
N THR A 101 2.58 2.35 -9.23
CA THR A 101 1.50 2.06 -8.28
C THR A 101 0.31 1.40 -8.97
N ALA A 102 -0.09 1.87 -10.15
CA ALA A 102 -1.14 1.23 -10.93
C ALA A 102 -0.78 -0.23 -11.28
N GLY A 103 0.48 -0.50 -11.62
CA GLY A 103 0.96 -1.86 -11.86
C GLY A 103 0.87 -2.76 -10.63
N VAL A 104 1.21 -2.26 -9.43
CA VAL A 104 1.03 -3.00 -8.16
C VAL A 104 -0.45 -3.33 -7.93
N MET A 105 -1.35 -2.36 -8.13
CA MET A 105 -2.80 -2.58 -7.98
C MET A 105 -3.32 -3.66 -8.94
N ILE A 106 -2.89 -3.62 -10.21
CA ILE A 106 -3.25 -4.63 -11.21
C ILE A 106 -2.75 -6.01 -10.76
N LEU A 107 -1.49 -6.11 -10.34
CA LEU A 107 -0.91 -7.37 -9.90
C LEU A 107 -1.61 -7.93 -8.66
N ASN A 108 -2.01 -7.07 -7.73
CA ASN A 108 -2.82 -7.45 -6.56
C ASN A 108 -4.17 -8.03 -6.97
N ASN A 109 -4.88 -7.35 -7.87
CA ASN A 109 -6.16 -7.81 -8.38
C ASN A 109 -6.03 -9.16 -9.10
N VAL A 110 -5.01 -9.32 -9.95
CA VAL A 110 -4.72 -10.59 -10.63
C VAL A 110 -4.40 -11.70 -9.64
N SER A 111 -3.56 -11.42 -8.63
CA SER A 111 -3.21 -12.39 -7.59
C SER A 111 -4.43 -12.85 -6.80
N ALA A 112 -5.37 -11.94 -6.50
CA ALA A 112 -6.61 -12.26 -5.85
C ALA A 112 -7.49 -13.18 -6.71
N TRP A 113 -7.64 -12.88 -8.02
CA TRP A 113 -8.40 -13.73 -8.95
C TRP A 113 -7.79 -15.12 -9.13
N ILE A 114 -6.46 -15.22 -9.16
CA ILE A 114 -5.76 -16.52 -9.17
C ILE A 114 -6.05 -17.28 -7.88
N ALA A 115 -5.86 -16.64 -6.72
CA ALA A 115 -6.10 -17.28 -5.42
C ALA A 115 -7.55 -17.79 -5.32
N TRP A 116 -8.52 -16.98 -5.75
CA TRP A 116 -9.91 -17.38 -5.83
C TRP A 116 -10.07 -18.60 -6.75
N GLN A 117 -9.62 -18.52 -8.00
CA GLN A 117 -9.89 -19.57 -8.98
C GLN A 117 -9.20 -20.91 -8.66
N SER A 118 -7.96 -20.88 -8.18
CA SER A 118 -7.11 -22.09 -8.11
C SER A 118 -6.76 -22.54 -6.70
N ASN A 119 -6.65 -21.63 -5.72
CA ASN A 119 -6.18 -21.98 -4.37
C ASN A 119 -7.36 -22.24 -3.42
N GLN A 120 -8.38 -21.37 -3.44
CA GLN A 120 -9.53 -21.49 -2.54
C GLN A 120 -10.32 -22.80 -2.70
N PRO A 121 -10.54 -23.35 -3.91
CA PRO A 121 -11.28 -24.61 -4.07
C PRO A 121 -10.63 -25.80 -3.36
N GLU A 122 -9.31 -25.79 -3.17
CA GLU A 122 -8.57 -26.84 -2.46
C GLU A 122 -8.93 -26.88 -0.97
N GLY A 123 -9.40 -25.76 -0.43
CA GLY A 123 -9.76 -25.59 0.97
C GLY A 123 -11.22 -25.82 1.33
N PHE A 124 -12.05 -26.31 0.42
CA PHE A 124 -13.48 -26.51 0.70
C PHE A 124 -13.71 -27.50 1.85
N GLY A 125 -14.41 -27.05 2.88
CA GLY A 125 -14.66 -27.80 4.12
C GLY A 125 -13.49 -27.80 5.11
N VAL A 126 -12.34 -27.26 4.71
CA VAL A 126 -11.08 -27.31 5.47
C VAL A 126 -10.66 -25.92 5.94
N TYR A 127 -10.57 -24.94 5.05
CA TYR A 127 -10.09 -23.61 5.40
C TYR A 127 -11.10 -22.89 6.30
N GLU A 128 -10.63 -22.47 7.46
CA GLU A 128 -11.41 -21.72 8.43
C GLU A 128 -11.10 -20.22 8.31
N PHE A 129 -12.12 -19.38 8.30
CA PHE A 129 -11.96 -17.93 8.27
C PHE A 129 -13.02 -17.25 9.13
N PHE A 130 -12.76 -15.99 9.46
CA PHE A 130 -13.65 -15.20 10.29
C PHE A 130 -14.42 -14.21 9.43
N PHE A 131 -15.75 -14.31 9.42
CA PHE A 131 -16.63 -13.34 8.80
C PHE A 131 -17.91 -13.21 9.63
N PHE A 132 -17.88 -12.28 10.60
CA PHE A 132 -18.89 -12.14 11.65
C PHE A 132 -19.16 -13.47 12.37
N GLY A 133 -18.09 -14.15 12.75
CA GLY A 133 -18.10 -15.50 13.32
C GLY A 133 -17.25 -16.47 12.50
N TRP A 134 -16.92 -17.61 13.10
CA TRP A 134 -16.14 -18.65 12.42
C TRP A 134 -16.96 -19.33 11.33
N ARG A 135 -16.34 -19.44 10.16
CA ARG A 135 -16.90 -20.07 8.97
C ARG A 135 -15.88 -21.04 8.40
N LYS A 136 -16.39 -22.06 7.71
CA LYS A 136 -15.61 -22.95 6.86
C LYS A 136 -15.88 -22.59 5.41
N LEU A 137 -14.81 -22.54 4.63
CA LEU A 137 -14.92 -22.27 3.20
C LEU A 137 -15.79 -23.32 2.54
N SER A 138 -16.83 -22.87 1.87
CA SER A 138 -17.77 -23.72 1.14
C SER A 138 -17.95 -23.16 -0.27
N PRO A 139 -18.51 -23.93 -1.21
CA PRO A 139 -18.84 -23.42 -2.54
C PRO A 139 -19.74 -22.17 -2.51
N GLY A 140 -20.60 -22.03 -1.49
CA GLY A 140 -21.42 -20.84 -1.28
C GLY A 140 -20.60 -19.62 -0.89
N TRP A 141 -19.70 -19.77 0.09
CA TRP A 141 -18.77 -18.70 0.49
C TRP A 141 -17.82 -18.31 -0.63
N HIS A 142 -17.33 -19.28 -1.38
CA HIS A 142 -16.49 -19.05 -2.54
C HIS A 142 -17.19 -18.18 -3.61
N LYS A 143 -18.49 -18.42 -3.88
CA LYS A 143 -19.29 -17.56 -4.76
C LYS A 143 -19.54 -16.18 -4.16
N PHE A 144 -19.77 -16.06 -2.85
CA PHE A 144 -19.92 -14.76 -2.19
C PHE A 144 -18.65 -13.92 -2.33
N ILE A 145 -17.48 -14.54 -2.10
CA ILE A 145 -16.17 -13.91 -2.29
C ILE A 145 -16.00 -13.43 -3.75
N MET A 146 -16.45 -14.21 -4.73
CA MET A 146 -16.42 -13.79 -6.14
C MET A 146 -17.17 -12.48 -6.37
N VAL A 147 -18.37 -12.34 -5.82
CA VAL A 147 -19.19 -11.12 -5.95
C VAL A 147 -18.50 -9.93 -5.29
N TRP A 148 -17.90 -10.15 -4.12
CA TRP A 148 -17.09 -9.13 -3.45
C TRP A 148 -15.93 -8.67 -4.34
N MET A 149 -15.18 -9.62 -4.93
CA MET A 149 -14.00 -9.32 -5.75
C MET A 149 -14.32 -8.57 -7.04
N ILE A 150 -15.53 -8.72 -7.59
CA ILE A 150 -16.00 -7.90 -8.69
C ILE A 150 -16.06 -6.43 -8.24
N GLY A 151 -16.61 -6.15 -7.06
CA GLY A 151 -16.61 -4.82 -6.46
C GLY A 151 -15.20 -4.27 -6.21
N ASP A 152 -14.30 -5.11 -5.70
CA ASP A 152 -12.90 -4.72 -5.48
C ASP A 152 -12.18 -4.41 -6.80
N SER A 153 -12.49 -5.15 -7.88
CA SER A 153 -11.92 -4.89 -9.20
C SER A 153 -12.33 -3.52 -9.76
N PHE A 154 -13.59 -3.11 -9.56
CA PHE A 154 -14.05 -1.76 -9.91
C PHE A 154 -13.38 -0.69 -9.05
N THR A 155 -13.21 -0.96 -7.75
CA THR A 155 -12.52 -0.04 -6.83
C THR A 155 -11.05 0.12 -7.24
N ALA A 156 -10.36 -0.99 -7.55
CA ALA A 156 -8.99 -0.97 -8.03
C ALA A 156 -8.87 -0.17 -9.33
N LEU A 157 -9.80 -0.34 -10.27
CA LEU A 157 -9.83 0.47 -11.51
C LEU A 157 -9.96 1.97 -11.21
N LEU A 158 -10.85 2.36 -10.30
CA LEU A 158 -10.99 3.75 -9.88
C LEU A 158 -9.68 4.27 -9.23
N CYS A 159 -9.08 3.48 -8.34
CA CYS A 159 -7.82 3.83 -7.70
C CYS A 159 -6.65 3.95 -8.68
N ILE A 160 -6.63 3.17 -9.77
CA ILE A 160 -5.64 3.31 -10.85
C ILE A 160 -5.79 4.67 -11.54
N VAL A 161 -7.02 5.07 -11.87
CA VAL A 161 -7.29 6.39 -12.48
C VAL A 161 -6.87 7.52 -11.51
N ILE A 162 -7.18 7.36 -10.22
CA ILE A 162 -6.76 8.32 -9.18
C ILE A 162 -5.23 8.37 -9.06
N ALA A 163 -4.54 7.22 -9.04
CA ALA A 163 -3.09 7.15 -8.90
C ALA A 163 -2.38 7.93 -10.03
N ILE A 164 -2.84 7.77 -11.27
CA ILE A 164 -2.24 8.44 -12.43
C ILE A 164 -2.62 9.94 -12.44
N SER A 165 -3.89 10.29 -12.20
CA SER A 165 -4.33 11.68 -12.25
C SER A 165 -3.76 12.53 -11.11
N VAL A 166 -3.79 12.02 -9.88
CA VAL A 166 -3.28 12.71 -8.68
C VAL A 166 -1.76 12.82 -8.71
N SER A 167 -1.03 11.81 -9.19
CA SER A 167 0.44 11.92 -9.30
C SER A 167 0.86 13.02 -10.28
N ILE A 168 0.19 13.14 -11.42
CA ILE A 168 0.43 14.21 -12.40
C ILE A 168 0.06 15.57 -11.84
N TYR A 169 -1.08 15.67 -11.15
CA TYR A 169 -1.55 16.90 -10.53
C TYR A 169 -0.58 17.39 -9.44
N VAL A 170 -0.25 16.52 -8.47
CA VAL A 170 0.65 16.84 -7.35
C VAL A 170 2.05 17.19 -7.84
N ALA A 171 2.54 16.54 -8.90
CA ALA A 171 3.85 16.84 -9.47
C ALA A 171 3.94 18.19 -10.20
N ARG A 172 2.81 18.90 -10.35
CA ARG A 172 2.76 20.26 -10.88
C ARG A 172 2.58 21.33 -9.82
N LEU A 173 2.30 20.95 -8.57
CA LEU A 173 2.13 21.91 -7.48
C LEU A 173 3.48 22.49 -7.06
N ASP A 174 3.55 23.82 -6.98
CA ASP A 174 4.66 24.52 -6.32
C ASP A 174 4.37 24.71 -4.82
N GLU A 175 5.37 24.43 -3.98
CA GLU A 175 5.25 24.52 -2.52
C GLU A 175 5.03 25.96 -2.05
N ASP A 176 5.63 26.91 -2.78
CA ASP A 176 5.69 28.32 -2.40
C ASP A 176 4.48 29.13 -2.95
N GLU A 177 3.86 28.67 -4.04
CA GLU A 177 2.75 29.37 -4.71
C GLU A 177 1.39 28.65 -4.49
N ASP A 178 1.31 27.34 -4.71
CA ASP A 178 0.01 26.65 -4.79
C ASP A 178 -0.49 26.10 -3.44
N LEU A 179 0.41 25.63 -2.56
CA LEU A 179 -0.01 25.10 -1.26
C LEU A 179 -0.60 26.17 -0.32
N PRO A 180 -0.07 27.40 -0.24
CA PRO A 180 -0.65 28.49 0.54
C PRO A 180 -2.12 28.79 0.22
N GLU A 181 -2.51 28.78 -1.06
CA GLU A 181 -3.88 29.08 -1.50
C GLU A 181 -4.88 28.03 -1.01
N VAL A 182 -4.45 26.78 -0.83
CA VAL A 182 -5.31 25.67 -0.37
C VAL A 182 -5.58 25.73 1.15
N PHE A 183 -4.65 26.25 1.95
CA PHE A 183 -4.73 26.22 3.42
C PHE A 183 -5.23 27.52 4.08
N GLY A 184 -5.48 28.57 3.29
CA GLY A 184 -6.04 29.84 3.74
C GLY A 184 -5.00 30.76 4.41
N GLU A 185 -5.00 32.04 4.06
CA GLU A 185 -4.03 33.02 4.58
C GLU A 185 -4.24 33.29 6.07
N VAL A 186 -3.46 32.64 6.95
CA VAL A 186 -3.41 33.01 8.36
C VAL A 186 -2.26 33.99 8.62
N GLY A 187 -2.57 35.29 8.74
CA GLY A 187 -1.61 36.42 8.66
C GLY A 187 -0.50 36.56 9.71
N TRP A 188 -0.16 35.52 10.49
CA TRP A 188 0.85 35.56 11.57
C TRP A 188 2.00 34.55 11.39
N MET A 189 1.95 33.72 10.34
CA MET A 189 2.97 32.70 10.06
C MET A 189 3.24 32.66 8.55
N SER A 190 4.49 32.44 8.12
CA SER A 190 4.77 32.31 6.68
C SER A 190 3.99 31.12 6.11
N PRO A 191 3.55 31.17 4.85
CA PRO A 191 2.76 30.09 4.25
C PRO A 191 3.45 28.73 4.31
N ALA A 192 4.77 28.68 4.08
CA ALA A 192 5.57 27.46 4.24
C ALA A 192 5.53 26.90 5.68
N ALA A 193 5.55 27.76 6.69
CA ALA A 193 5.46 27.34 8.08
C ALA A 193 4.04 26.86 8.46
N GLN A 194 2.99 27.39 7.82
CA GLN A 194 1.62 26.88 8.00
C GLN A 194 1.46 25.48 7.40
N VAL A 195 1.96 25.27 6.18
CA VAL A 195 1.99 23.95 5.51
C VAL A 195 2.73 22.94 6.39
N GLN A 196 3.89 23.31 6.93
CA GLN A 196 4.66 22.44 7.81
C GLN A 196 3.94 22.16 9.14
N ALA A 197 3.28 23.15 9.73
CA ALA A 197 2.51 23.01 10.96
C ALA A 197 1.29 22.07 10.79
N LEU A 198 0.68 22.03 9.61
CA LEU A 198 -0.44 21.15 9.28
C LEU A 198 -0.02 19.73 8.87
N ARG A 199 1.17 19.58 8.26
CA ARG A 199 1.71 18.28 7.82
C ARG A 199 1.85 17.27 8.97
N TYR A 200 2.48 17.64 10.09
CA TYR A 200 2.72 16.68 11.18
C TYR A 200 1.44 16.17 11.87
N PRO A 201 0.46 17.02 12.23
CA PRO A 201 -0.82 16.55 12.73
C PRO A 201 -1.57 15.69 11.71
N ALA A 202 -1.54 16.05 10.42
CA ALA A 202 -2.18 15.27 9.36
C ALA A 202 -1.57 13.87 9.21
N ILE A 203 -0.26 13.72 9.42
CA ILE A 203 0.40 12.40 9.45
C ILE A 203 -0.16 11.53 10.58
N VAL A 204 -0.24 12.07 11.80
CA VAL A 204 -0.71 11.32 12.97
C VAL A 204 -2.19 10.94 12.83
N VAL A 205 -3.02 11.91 12.43
CA VAL A 205 -4.46 11.68 12.20
C VAL A 205 -4.65 10.69 11.04
N GLY A 206 -3.91 10.85 9.94
CA GLY A 206 -3.94 9.94 8.80
C GLY A 206 -3.58 8.51 9.20
N ALA A 207 -2.51 8.32 9.98
CA ALA A 207 -2.11 6.99 10.47
C ALA A 207 -3.18 6.36 11.36
N ALA A 208 -3.82 7.15 12.24
CA ALA A 208 -4.92 6.68 13.08
C ALA A 208 -6.15 6.27 12.25
N LEU A 209 -6.51 7.07 11.25
CA LEU A 209 -7.59 6.74 10.31
C LEU A 209 -7.28 5.46 9.54
N MET A 210 -6.06 5.34 9.00
CA MET A 210 -5.62 4.12 8.34
C MET A 210 -5.77 2.93 9.27
N LEU A 211 -5.28 2.99 10.50
CA LEU A 211 -5.43 1.90 11.46
C LEU A 211 -6.90 1.50 11.70
N VAL A 212 -7.81 2.46 11.85
CA VAL A 212 -9.25 2.18 12.04
C VAL A 212 -9.83 1.49 10.81
N PHE A 213 -9.52 1.96 9.60
CA PHE A 213 -10.01 1.36 8.35
C PHE A 213 -9.35 0.01 8.03
N GLY A 214 -8.08 -0.17 8.36
CA GLY A 214 -7.30 -1.38 8.13
C GLY A 214 -7.47 -2.44 9.23
N TRP A 215 -8.07 -2.08 10.38
CA TRP A 215 -8.28 -2.99 11.50
C TRP A 215 -8.96 -4.31 11.10
N PRO A 216 -10.03 -4.33 10.29
CA PRO A 216 -10.65 -5.59 9.85
C PRO A 216 -9.68 -6.52 9.13
N VAL A 217 -8.75 -5.97 8.34
CA VAL A 217 -7.74 -6.75 7.62
C VAL A 217 -6.68 -7.32 8.54
N ILE A 218 -6.20 -6.53 9.51
CA ILE A 218 -5.27 -7.01 10.54
C ILE A 218 -5.93 -8.17 11.28
N MET A 219 -7.17 -7.97 11.73
CA MET A 219 -7.94 -8.99 12.42
C MET A 219 -8.13 -10.25 11.56
N TRP A 220 -8.60 -10.14 10.31
CA TRP A 220 -8.81 -11.29 9.43
C TRP A 220 -7.53 -12.06 9.18
N THR A 221 -6.43 -11.36 8.97
CA THR A 221 -5.11 -11.97 8.74
C THR A 221 -4.65 -12.76 9.96
N GLU A 222 -4.64 -12.15 11.14
CA GLU A 222 -4.19 -12.82 12.37
C GLU A 222 -5.11 -13.99 12.74
N LEU A 223 -6.43 -13.84 12.55
CA LEU A 223 -7.38 -14.92 12.82
C LEU A 223 -7.20 -16.10 11.85
N ILE A 224 -6.97 -15.86 10.56
CA ILE A 224 -6.71 -16.94 9.59
C ILE A 224 -5.40 -17.65 9.92
N VAL A 225 -4.32 -16.91 10.19
CA VAL A 225 -3.02 -17.49 10.55
C VAL A 225 -3.13 -18.35 11.80
N ALA A 226 -3.73 -17.80 12.87
CA ALA A 226 -3.85 -18.49 14.15
C ALA A 226 -4.76 -19.72 14.06
N ARG A 227 -5.90 -19.60 13.37
CA ARG A 227 -6.91 -20.66 13.31
C ARG A 227 -6.49 -21.85 12.45
N ASN A 228 -5.77 -21.60 11.36
CA ASN A 228 -5.30 -22.64 10.44
C ASN A 228 -3.87 -23.11 10.76
N HIS A 229 -3.32 -22.72 11.91
CA HIS A 229 -1.98 -23.11 12.38
C HIS A 229 -0.86 -22.86 11.35
N ILE A 230 -0.93 -21.72 10.67
CA ILE A 230 -0.02 -21.35 9.58
C ILE A 230 1.32 -20.87 10.16
N ARG A 231 2.41 -21.38 9.61
CA ARG A 231 3.79 -20.91 9.87
C ARG A 231 4.50 -20.60 8.57
N SER A 232 5.35 -19.58 8.65
CA SER A 232 6.11 -19.03 7.54
C SER A 232 7.36 -18.39 8.11
N ASP A 233 8.49 -18.58 7.43
CA ASP A 233 9.74 -17.97 7.85
C ASP A 233 9.82 -16.50 7.44
N THR A 234 10.72 -15.77 8.09
CA THR A 234 10.88 -14.34 7.85
C THR A 234 11.59 -14.10 6.54
N ASP A 235 10.92 -13.38 5.64
CA ASP A 235 11.56 -12.84 4.45
C ASP A 235 12.34 -11.58 4.83
N TRP A 236 13.67 -11.71 4.91
CA TRP A 236 14.58 -10.62 5.23
C TRP A 236 14.74 -9.60 4.09
N VAL A 237 14.48 -9.97 2.84
CA VAL A 237 14.51 -9.01 1.73
C VAL A 237 13.39 -7.99 1.90
N ALA A 238 12.18 -8.45 2.24
CA ALA A 238 11.07 -7.56 2.57
C ALA A 238 11.40 -6.63 3.76
N VAL A 239 12.09 -7.16 4.78
CA VAL A 239 12.55 -6.35 5.94
C VAL A 239 13.49 -5.24 5.50
N TRP A 240 14.52 -5.55 4.70
CA TRP A 240 15.47 -4.54 4.23
C TRP A 240 14.85 -3.51 3.30
N LEU A 241 13.91 -3.92 2.44
CA LEU A 241 13.15 -3.00 1.59
C LEU A 241 12.26 -2.07 2.43
N PHE A 242 11.63 -2.58 3.49
CA PHE A 242 10.88 -1.75 4.41
C PHE A 242 11.77 -0.77 5.17
N VAL A 243 12.96 -1.20 5.63
CA VAL A 243 13.94 -0.30 6.25
C VAL A 243 14.35 0.80 5.27
N ALA A 244 14.58 0.46 4.00
CA ALA A 244 14.89 1.45 2.97
C ALA A 244 13.74 2.45 2.78
N GLN A 245 12.48 1.99 2.74
CA GLN A 245 11.29 2.84 2.71
C GLN A 245 11.28 3.82 3.89
N VAL A 246 11.50 3.35 5.13
CA VAL A 246 11.49 4.21 6.32
C VAL A 246 12.64 5.22 6.29
N VAL A 247 13.85 4.79 5.92
CA VAL A 247 15.01 5.69 5.82
C VAL A 247 14.75 6.79 4.81
N THR A 248 14.18 6.48 3.64
CA THR A 248 13.88 7.49 2.61
C THR A 248 12.80 8.48 3.02
N MET A 249 12.00 8.19 4.06
CA MET A 249 11.05 9.13 4.66
C MET A 249 11.71 10.07 5.68
N VAL A 250 12.78 9.63 6.35
CA VAL A 250 13.44 10.36 7.44
C VAL A 250 14.61 11.21 6.92
N VAL A 251 15.24 10.80 5.82
CA VAL A 251 16.35 11.55 5.21
C VAL A 251 15.83 12.93 4.77
N PRO A 252 16.43 14.04 5.26
CA PRO A 252 16.00 15.39 4.89
C PRO A 252 16.09 15.58 3.38
N SER A 253 15.20 16.40 2.82
CA SER A 253 15.16 16.61 1.38
C SER A 253 16.54 17.05 0.87
N CYS A 254 17.08 16.34 -0.13
CA CYS A 254 18.30 16.68 -0.85
C CYS A 254 18.22 18.03 -1.60
N GLY A 255 17.17 18.83 -1.35
CA GLY A 255 16.85 20.08 -2.02
C GLY A 255 17.80 21.24 -1.73
N THR A 256 18.68 21.14 -0.74
CA THR A 256 19.71 22.17 -0.52
C THR A 256 21.00 21.93 -1.33
N THR A 257 21.22 20.73 -1.87
CA THR A 257 22.48 20.40 -2.58
C THR A 257 22.32 19.97 -4.03
N LEU A 258 21.12 19.54 -4.46
CA LEU A 258 20.81 19.14 -5.85
C LEU A 258 19.82 20.10 -6.55
N GLY A 259 19.93 21.40 -6.27
CA GLY A 259 19.11 22.47 -6.90
C GLY A 259 19.25 22.60 -8.43
N CYS A 260 20.06 21.76 -9.08
CA CYS A 260 20.33 21.86 -10.52
C CYS A 260 19.16 21.47 -11.43
N PHE A 261 18.08 20.84 -10.93
CA PHE A 261 16.92 20.47 -11.76
C PHE A 261 15.74 21.45 -11.69
N ARG A 262 15.75 22.44 -10.78
CA ARG A 262 14.72 23.50 -10.74
C ARG A 262 14.91 24.55 -11.85
N GLY A 263 16.10 24.63 -12.46
CA GLY A 263 16.45 25.67 -13.43
C GLY A 263 16.14 25.38 -14.91
N ALA A 264 15.88 24.12 -15.29
CA ALA A 264 15.80 23.76 -16.72
C ALA A 264 14.40 23.94 -17.35
N ALA A 265 13.33 24.01 -16.54
CA ALA A 265 11.96 24.20 -17.06
C ALA A 265 11.54 25.66 -17.24
N ARG A 266 12.32 26.63 -16.72
CA ARG A 266 12.05 28.08 -16.86
C ARG A 266 12.72 28.75 -18.06
N ALA A 267 13.47 28.00 -18.89
CA ALA A 267 14.18 28.57 -20.05
C ALA A 267 13.36 28.59 -21.36
N THR A 268 12.10 28.16 -21.34
CA THR A 268 11.21 28.20 -22.51
C THR A 268 9.80 28.62 -22.11
N LEU A 269 9.64 29.92 -21.83
CA LEU A 269 8.46 30.72 -22.13
C LEU A 269 8.88 32.20 -22.22
#